data_AF-A0A1B9ITF1-F1
#
_entry.id   AF-A0A1B9ITF1-F1
#
_cell.length_a   1.000
_cell.length_b   1.000
_cell.length_c   1.000
_cell.angle_alpha   90.00
_cell.angle_beta   90.00
_cell.angle_gamma   90.00
#
_symmetry.space_group_name_H-M   'P 1'
#
loop_
_entity.id
_entity.type
_entity.pdbx_description
1 polymer ?
#
loop_
_entity_poly.entity_id
_entity_poly.type
_entity_poly.pdbx_seq_one_letter_code
_entity_poly.pdbx_strand_id
1 'polypeptide(L)'
;MEVESFDLPHELFKGTEELFCISLVSRALDPIVDGDIWIEEMSNLKKMFWIFQPEAFDPSRNYKSISNCFAGHDYRDDLIQLAIDLSKTRLIIVNSGIIQLYDKDCRKTTVEESQRQTEIFVKTELAEDIALSRNWSDERTKERLESIEFMGLDEFMEKEEWWKYLDAEDLEDWKVMTDDVEQRFAVKAETNPADDKEVMDA
;
A
#
# COMPACT_ATOMS: atom_id res chain seq x y z
N MET A 1 -21.77 22.72 -3.76
CA MET A 1 -20.47 23.28 -3.39
C MET A 1 -19.53 22.76 -4.46
N GLU A 2 -19.24 23.58 -5.47
CA GLU A 2 -18.34 23.19 -6.56
C GLU A 2 -16.92 23.23 -6.00
N VAL A 3 -16.22 22.11 -6.06
CA VAL A 3 -14.80 22.05 -5.71
C VAL A 3 -14.06 22.65 -6.90
N GLU A 4 -13.45 23.82 -6.72
CA GLU A 4 -12.57 24.40 -7.74
C GLU A 4 -11.42 23.41 -7.99
N SER A 5 -11.31 22.90 -9.21
CA SER A 5 -10.17 22.09 -9.63
C SER A 5 -8.94 23.00 -9.66
N PHE A 6 -7.99 22.74 -8.76
CA PHE A 6 -6.67 23.36 -8.83
C PHE A 6 -5.92 22.77 -10.02
N ASP A 7 -5.98 23.44 -11.18
CA ASP A 7 -5.10 23.13 -12.31
C ASP A 7 -3.66 23.47 -11.93
N LEU A 8 -2.93 22.48 -11.40
CA LEU A 8 -1.50 22.59 -11.18
C LEU A 8 -0.81 22.71 -12.54
N PRO A 9 0.14 23.65 -12.74
CA PRO A 9 0.82 23.80 -14.01
C PRO A 9 1.56 22.50 -14.40
N HIS A 10 1.17 21.87 -15.50
CA HIS A 10 1.78 20.66 -16.07
C HIS A 10 3.32 20.72 -16.20
N GLU A 11 3.88 21.93 -16.33
CA GLU A 11 5.34 22.16 -16.39
C GLU A 11 6.06 21.76 -15.09
N LEU A 12 5.38 21.76 -13.94
CA LEU A 12 5.95 21.33 -12.66
C LEU A 12 6.27 19.83 -12.66
N PHE A 13 5.55 19.02 -13.45
CA PHE A 13 5.70 17.56 -13.47
C PHE A 13 6.77 17.07 -14.44
N LYS A 14 7.10 17.84 -15.48
CA LYS A 14 8.11 17.45 -16.49
C LYS A 14 9.51 17.26 -15.91
N GLY A 15 9.84 17.95 -14.82
CA GLY A 15 11.15 17.87 -14.16
C GLY A 15 11.22 16.85 -13.02
N THR A 16 10.10 16.23 -12.66
CA THR A 16 10.01 15.38 -11.47
C THR A 16 10.74 14.06 -11.70
N GLU A 17 11.80 13.82 -10.92
CA GLU A 17 12.53 12.55 -10.93
C GLU A 17 12.11 11.61 -9.80
N GLU A 18 11.54 12.15 -8.72
CA GLU A 18 11.09 11.42 -7.55
C GLU A 18 9.68 11.87 -7.15
N LEU A 19 8.80 10.91 -6.87
CA LEU A 19 7.43 11.14 -6.38
C LEU A 19 7.26 10.50 -5.01
N PHE A 20 6.59 11.21 -4.11
CA PHE A 20 6.35 10.77 -2.75
C PHE A 20 4.85 10.82 -2.44
N CYS A 21 4.25 9.66 -2.23
CA CYS A 21 2.82 9.51 -1.98
C CYS A 21 2.58 8.90 -0.61
N ILE A 22 1.66 9.50 0.15
CA ILE A 22 1.25 9.04 1.48
C ILE A 22 -0.25 8.78 1.42
N SER A 23 -0.65 7.55 1.72
CA SER A 23 -2.05 7.16 1.82
C SER A 23 -2.36 6.76 3.25
N LEU A 24 -3.41 7.34 3.83
CA LEU A 24 -3.96 6.83 5.09
C LEU A 24 -4.46 5.40 4.88
N VAL A 25 -4.17 4.51 5.83
CA VAL A 25 -4.63 3.10 5.78
C VAL A 25 -6.13 2.96 5.59
N SER A 26 -6.95 3.82 6.19
CA SER A 26 -8.41 3.77 5.98
C SER A 26 -8.83 4.11 4.56
N ARG A 27 -8.04 4.93 3.84
CA ARG A 27 -8.31 5.31 2.46
C ARG A 27 -7.78 4.28 1.46
N ALA A 28 -6.76 3.51 1.83
CA ALA A 28 -6.36 2.34 1.04
C ALA A 28 -7.49 1.28 0.97
N LEU A 29 -8.39 1.27 1.96
CA LEU A 29 -9.56 0.38 2.03
C LEU A 29 -10.81 0.96 1.34
N ASP A 30 -10.81 2.24 0.99
CA ASP A 30 -11.89 2.93 0.30
C ASP A 30 -11.29 4.01 -0.61
N PRO A 31 -10.73 3.61 -1.78
CA PRO A 31 -10.18 4.56 -2.73
C PRO A 31 -11.34 5.32 -3.38
N ILE A 32 -11.86 6.33 -2.68
CA ILE A 32 -12.60 7.40 -3.34
C ILE A 32 -11.56 8.07 -4.25
N VAL A 33 -11.79 7.90 -5.55
CA VAL A 33 -11.04 8.42 -6.69
C VAL A 33 -10.92 9.94 -6.59
N ASP A 34 -10.01 10.43 -5.76
CA ASP A 34 -9.70 11.86 -5.64
C ASP A 34 -8.23 12.06 -6.03
N GLY A 35 -8.07 12.45 -7.30
CA GLY A 35 -6.81 12.88 -7.89
C GLY A 35 -6.30 11.90 -8.95
N ASP A 36 -6.51 12.23 -10.22
CA ASP A 36 -5.71 11.65 -11.28
C ASP A 36 -4.24 11.99 -10.99
N ILE A 37 -3.43 11.00 -10.61
CA ILE A 37 -1.99 11.18 -10.67
C ILE A 37 -1.66 11.21 -12.16
N TRP A 38 -1.26 12.38 -12.66
CA TRP A 38 -0.90 12.62 -14.06
C TRP A 38 0.44 11.96 -14.40
N ILE A 39 0.50 10.64 -14.21
CA ILE A 39 1.68 9.78 -14.41
C ILE A 39 2.25 9.98 -15.82
N GLU A 40 1.37 10.13 -16.81
CA GLU A 40 1.74 10.35 -18.21
C GLU A 40 2.62 11.58 -18.42
N GLU A 41 2.54 12.57 -17.52
CA GLU A 41 3.29 13.83 -17.62
C GLU A 41 4.63 13.80 -16.89
N MET A 42 4.84 12.81 -16.03
CA MET A 42 6.07 12.61 -15.27
C MET A 42 7.05 11.71 -16.04
N SER A 43 7.37 12.08 -17.29
CA SER A 43 8.21 11.25 -18.18
C SER A 43 9.64 11.00 -17.66
N ASN A 44 10.10 11.82 -16.71
CA ASN A 44 11.41 11.73 -16.09
C ASN A 44 11.40 11.04 -14.72
N LEU A 45 10.25 10.52 -14.28
CA LEU A 45 10.13 9.85 -12.99
C LEU A 45 11.00 8.60 -12.96
N LYS A 46 11.92 8.54 -12.00
CA LYS A 46 12.86 7.43 -11.79
C LYS A 46 12.50 6.62 -10.57
N LYS A 47 11.92 7.26 -9.55
CA LYS A 47 11.58 6.63 -8.27
C LYS A 47 10.23 7.14 -7.76
N MET A 48 9.42 6.24 -7.21
CA MET A 48 8.19 6.58 -6.50
C MET A 48 8.16 5.84 -5.16
N PHE A 49 7.88 6.59 -4.10
CA PHE A 49 7.56 6.05 -2.79
C PHE A 49 6.04 6.08 -2.60
N TRP A 50 5.46 4.97 -2.16
CA TRP A 50 4.09 4.93 -1.72
C TRP A 50 4.03 4.36 -0.30
N ILE A 51 3.72 5.23 0.65
CA ILE A 51 3.72 4.90 2.07
C ILE A 51 2.30 4.83 2.59
N PHE A 52 2.00 3.74 3.29
CA PHE A 52 0.75 3.59 4.01
C PHE A 52 0.91 4.10 5.45
N GLN A 53 0.31 5.26 5.70
CA GLN A 53 0.34 5.93 6.99
C GLN A 53 -0.64 5.26 7.97
N PRO A 54 -0.17 4.80 9.15
CA PRO A 54 -1.04 4.31 10.21
C PRO A 54 -2.02 5.37 10.69
N GLU A 55 -3.14 4.93 11.27
CA GLU A 55 -4.09 5.81 11.94
C GLU A 55 -4.33 5.32 13.37
N ALA A 56 -4.65 6.25 14.28
CA ALA A 56 -5.07 5.84 15.61
C ALA A 56 -6.27 4.89 15.52
N PHE A 57 -6.15 3.69 16.11
CA PHE A 57 -7.22 2.71 16.07
C PHE A 57 -8.45 3.21 16.83
N ASP A 58 -9.51 3.52 16.09
CA ASP A 58 -10.82 3.88 16.63
C ASP A 58 -11.77 2.66 16.58
N PRO A 59 -12.00 1.97 17.71
CA PRO A 59 -12.92 0.82 17.76
C PRO A 59 -14.38 1.19 17.47
N SER A 60 -14.74 2.48 17.52
CA SER A 60 -16.08 2.96 17.19
C SER A 60 -16.30 3.15 15.69
N ARG A 61 -15.20 3.29 14.92
CA ARG A 61 -15.25 3.20 13.47
C ARG A 61 -15.48 1.75 13.10
N ASN A 62 -16.74 1.43 12.78
CA ASN A 62 -17.03 0.28 11.94
C ASN A 62 -16.41 0.57 10.57
N TYR A 63 -15.14 0.24 10.40
CA TYR A 63 -14.59 -0.05 9.09
C TYR A 63 -15.44 -1.20 8.58
N LYS A 64 -16.52 -0.86 7.84
CA LYS A 64 -17.34 -1.84 7.17
C LYS A 64 -16.44 -2.40 6.08
N SER A 65 -15.62 -3.36 6.45
CA SER A 65 -15.18 -4.34 5.50
C SER A 65 -16.50 -5.02 5.10
N ILE A 66 -17.03 -4.58 3.95
CA ILE A 66 -18.22 -5.13 3.31
C ILE A 66 -17.85 -6.59 3.14
N SER A 67 -18.33 -7.46 4.03
CA SER A 67 -17.88 -8.83 4.33
C SER A 67 -17.73 -9.75 3.10
N ASN A 68 -16.78 -9.36 2.23
CA ASN A 68 -16.42 -9.69 0.84
C ASN A 68 -15.24 -8.73 0.40
N CYS A 69 -14.40 -8.24 1.33
CA CYS A 69 -14.06 -6.82 1.54
C CYS A 69 -13.09 -6.09 0.59
N PHE A 70 -12.82 -6.65 -0.59
CA PHE A 70 -12.19 -5.95 -1.73
C PHE A 70 -13.18 -5.70 -2.88
N ALA A 71 -14.48 -5.87 -2.65
CA ALA A 71 -15.54 -5.94 -3.67
C ALA A 71 -15.84 -4.65 -4.48
N GLY A 72 -14.97 -3.65 -4.46
CA GLY A 72 -15.02 -2.50 -5.36
C GLY A 72 -13.72 -2.33 -6.16
N HIS A 73 -12.58 -2.37 -5.47
CA HIS A 73 -11.22 -2.32 -6.02
C HIS A 73 -10.26 -2.83 -4.93
N ASP A 74 -9.41 -3.80 -5.22
CA ASP A 74 -8.35 -4.21 -4.30
C ASP A 74 -7.20 -3.19 -4.42
N TYR A 75 -6.71 -2.61 -3.32
CA TYR A 75 -5.57 -1.69 -3.40
C TYR A 75 -4.33 -2.36 -4.03
N ARG A 76 -4.26 -3.70 -3.99
CA ARG A 76 -3.21 -4.46 -4.67
C ARG A 76 -3.35 -4.39 -6.19
N ASP A 77 -4.57 -4.27 -6.71
CA ASP A 77 -4.83 -4.03 -8.12
C ASP A 77 -4.33 -2.63 -8.52
N ASP A 78 -4.50 -1.62 -7.66
CA ASP A 78 -3.90 -0.29 -7.86
C ASP A 78 -2.37 -0.36 -7.90
N LEU A 79 -1.75 -1.16 -7.04
CA LEU A 79 -0.29 -1.38 -7.06
C LEU A 79 0.16 -2.06 -8.37
N ILE A 80 -0.60 -3.04 -8.86
CA ILE A 80 -0.33 -3.74 -10.13
C ILE A 80 -0.45 -2.78 -11.31
N GLN A 81 -1.55 -2.02 -11.38
CA GLN A 81 -1.79 -1.04 -12.45
C GLN A 81 -0.71 0.05 -12.45
N LEU A 82 -0.38 0.59 -11.27
CA LEU A 82 0.71 1.54 -11.11
C LEU A 82 2.05 0.93 -11.58
N ALA A 83 2.28 -0.35 -11.28
CA ALA A 83 3.48 -1.05 -11.73
C ALA A 83 3.57 -1.19 -13.25
N ILE A 84 2.43 -1.34 -13.94
CA ILE A 84 2.36 -1.38 -15.40
C ILE A 84 2.61 0.01 -15.99
N ASP A 85 1.90 1.03 -15.50
CA ASP A 85 1.96 2.39 -16.03
C ASP A 85 3.34 3.03 -15.82
N LEU A 86 3.93 2.79 -14.65
CA LEU A 86 5.26 3.26 -14.29
C LEU A 86 6.37 2.25 -14.57
N SER A 87 6.32 1.59 -15.74
CA SER A 87 7.24 0.51 -16.11
C SER A 87 8.74 0.83 -16.10
N LYS A 88 9.13 2.11 -16.05
CA LYS A 88 10.54 2.58 -15.99
C LYS A 88 10.94 3.13 -14.62
N THR A 89 10.00 3.20 -13.69
CA THR A 89 10.16 3.83 -12.38
C THR A 89 10.37 2.78 -11.31
N ARG A 90 11.38 2.91 -10.47
CA ARG A 90 11.51 2.08 -9.26
C ARG A 90 10.36 2.40 -8.30
N LEU A 91 9.57 1.39 -7.96
CA LEU A 91 8.44 1.54 -7.04
C LEU A 91 8.82 0.98 -5.67
N ILE A 92 8.68 1.81 -4.64
CA ILE A 92 8.98 1.45 -3.25
C ILE A 92 7.69 1.58 -2.47
N ILE A 93 7.13 0.43 -2.09
CA ILE A 93 5.90 0.33 -1.33
C ILE A 93 6.28 0.13 0.14
N VAL A 94 5.83 1.04 0.98
CA VAL A 94 6.26 1.10 2.39
C VAL A 94 5.08 0.84 3.30
N ASN A 95 5.26 -0.06 4.26
CA ASN A 95 4.31 -0.36 5.31
C ASN A 95 2.95 -0.89 4.80
N SER A 96 2.89 -1.58 3.66
CA SER A 96 1.59 -2.06 3.13
C SER A 96 0.90 -3.10 4.02
N GLY A 97 1.68 -3.82 4.84
CA GLY A 97 1.14 -4.83 5.76
C GLY A 97 0.21 -4.24 6.82
N ILE A 98 0.32 -2.95 7.15
CA ILE A 98 -0.51 -2.33 8.17
C ILE A 98 -1.99 -2.26 7.78
N ILE A 99 -2.30 -2.25 6.49
CA ILE A 99 -3.67 -2.17 5.95
C ILE A 99 -4.53 -3.32 6.50
N GLN A 100 -3.99 -4.55 6.55
CA GLN A 100 -4.74 -5.72 7.01
C GLN A 100 -5.11 -5.67 8.50
N LEU A 101 -4.40 -4.90 9.33
CA LEU A 101 -4.75 -4.74 10.75
C LEU A 101 -6.07 -3.98 10.94
N TYR A 102 -6.47 -3.17 9.95
CA TYR A 102 -7.71 -2.40 9.98
C TYR A 102 -8.89 -3.20 9.40
N ASP A 103 -8.61 -4.29 8.68
CA ASP A 103 -9.64 -5.27 8.33
C ASP A 103 -10.03 -6.07 9.58
N LYS A 104 -11.32 -6.33 9.75
CA LYS A 104 -11.84 -7.18 10.83
C LYS A 104 -11.59 -8.66 10.63
N ASP A 105 -11.45 -9.10 9.38
CA ASP A 105 -11.40 -10.52 9.03
C ASP A 105 -9.94 -11.04 8.90
N CYS A 106 -8.96 -10.14 8.74
CA CYS A 106 -7.54 -10.48 8.55
C CYS A 106 -6.65 -10.26 9.80
N ARG A 107 -7.23 -10.06 10.98
CA ARG A 107 -6.56 -9.61 12.22
C ARG A 107 -5.56 -10.59 12.87
N LYS A 108 -5.32 -11.76 12.27
CA LYS A 108 -4.54 -12.84 12.90
C LYS A 108 -3.06 -12.88 12.46
N THR A 109 -2.60 -11.95 11.63
CA THR A 109 -1.26 -11.93 11.01
C THR A 109 -0.45 -10.70 11.45
N THR A 110 0.88 -10.80 11.54
CA THR A 110 1.75 -9.65 11.84
C THR A 110 1.86 -8.71 10.64
N VAL A 111 2.30 -7.47 10.85
CA VAL A 111 2.51 -6.51 9.75
C VAL A 111 3.51 -7.05 8.74
N GLU A 112 4.61 -7.65 9.19
CA GLU A 112 5.64 -8.15 8.27
C GLU A 112 5.13 -9.30 7.41
N GLU A 113 4.40 -10.24 8.00
CA GLU A 113 3.83 -11.36 7.25
C GLU A 113 2.74 -10.87 6.28
N SER A 114 1.93 -9.90 6.70
CA SER A 114 0.94 -9.26 5.82
C SER A 114 1.57 -8.56 4.62
N GLN A 115 2.67 -7.83 4.85
CA GLN A 115 3.43 -7.19 3.79
C GLN A 115 4.03 -8.22 2.84
N ARG A 116 4.61 -9.30 3.36
CA ARG A 116 5.17 -10.40 2.55
C ARG A 116 4.10 -11.05 1.67
N GLN A 117 2.89 -11.28 2.19
CA GLN A 117 1.78 -11.81 1.41
C GLN A 117 1.32 -10.85 0.31
N THR A 118 1.31 -9.55 0.62
CA THR A 118 0.99 -8.50 -0.34
C THR A 118 2.01 -8.46 -1.48
N GLU A 119 3.31 -8.51 -1.15
CA GLU A 119 4.40 -8.55 -2.14
C GLU A 119 4.26 -9.76 -3.07
N ILE A 120 4.03 -10.96 -2.51
CA ILE A 120 3.87 -12.19 -3.30
C ILE A 120 2.69 -12.07 -4.24
N PHE A 121 1.55 -11.59 -3.75
CA PHE A 121 0.35 -11.39 -4.58
C PHE A 121 0.63 -10.44 -5.73
N VAL A 122 1.08 -9.21 -5.44
CA VAL A 122 1.33 -8.18 -6.46
C VAL A 122 2.35 -8.66 -7.50
N LYS A 123 3.46 -9.28 -7.09
CA LYS A 123 4.48 -9.77 -8.04
C LYS A 123 3.99 -10.94 -8.88
N THR A 124 3.12 -11.79 -8.35
CA THR A 124 2.57 -12.93 -9.09
C THR A 124 1.57 -12.44 -10.15
N GLU A 125 0.56 -11.67 -9.73
CA GLU A 125 -0.47 -11.16 -10.64
C GLU A 125 0.14 -10.25 -11.71
N LEU A 126 1.08 -9.37 -11.35
CA LEU A 126 1.78 -8.53 -12.32
C LEU A 126 2.55 -9.36 -13.36
N ALA A 127 3.17 -10.48 -12.95
CA ALA A 127 3.87 -11.35 -13.88
C ALA A 127 2.89 -12.01 -14.87
N GLU A 128 1.70 -12.41 -14.39
CA GLU A 128 0.64 -12.97 -15.23
C GLU A 128 0.10 -11.93 -16.23
N ASP A 129 -0.21 -10.72 -15.76
CA ASP A 129 -0.68 -9.62 -16.61
C ASP A 129 0.33 -9.21 -17.67
N ILE A 130 1.61 -9.12 -17.29
CA ILE A 130 2.69 -8.85 -18.23
C ILE A 130 2.84 -9.99 -19.25
N ALA A 131 2.72 -11.25 -18.83
CA ALA A 131 2.82 -12.40 -19.74
C ALA A 131 1.70 -12.45 -20.78
N LEU A 132 0.51 -11.92 -20.46
CA LEU A 132 -0.59 -11.75 -21.41
C LEU A 132 -0.32 -10.62 -22.44
N SER A 133 0.60 -9.70 -22.14
CA SER A 133 0.99 -8.60 -23.01
C SER A 133 2.11 -9.01 -23.98
N ARG A 134 1.87 -8.84 -25.29
CA ARG A 134 2.84 -9.20 -26.35
C ARG A 134 4.10 -8.30 -26.41
N ASN A 135 4.20 -7.30 -25.54
CA ASN A 135 5.20 -6.23 -25.63
C ASN A 135 6.37 -6.38 -24.63
N TRP A 136 6.39 -7.48 -23.86
CA TRP A 136 7.39 -7.71 -22.82
C TRP A 136 8.22 -8.95 -23.13
N SER A 137 9.54 -8.82 -22.96
CA SER A 137 10.45 -9.97 -22.95
C SER A 137 10.62 -10.48 -21.52
N ASP A 138 11.03 -11.74 -21.38
CA ASP A 138 11.28 -12.37 -20.07
C ASP A 138 12.27 -11.56 -19.22
N GLU A 139 13.34 -11.03 -19.84
CA GLU A 139 14.31 -10.17 -19.15
C GLU A 139 13.67 -8.89 -18.63
N ARG A 140 12.84 -8.23 -19.46
CA ARG A 140 12.16 -6.99 -19.08
C ARG A 140 11.15 -7.22 -17.96
N THR A 141 10.44 -8.35 -18.00
CA THR A 141 9.52 -8.77 -16.93
C THR A 141 10.28 -8.96 -15.63
N LYS A 142 11.40 -9.68 -15.67
CA LYS A 142 12.24 -9.90 -14.49
C LYS A 142 12.76 -8.59 -13.91
N GLU A 143 13.35 -7.72 -14.75
CA GLU A 143 13.83 -6.39 -14.32
C GLU A 143 12.70 -5.58 -13.68
N ARG A 144 11.49 -5.67 -14.21
CA ARG A 144 10.34 -4.95 -13.63
C ARG A 144 9.94 -5.48 -12.27
N LEU A 145 9.82 -6.79 -12.10
CA LEU A 145 9.50 -7.41 -10.81
C LEU A 145 10.58 -7.10 -9.76
N GLU A 146 11.85 -7.04 -10.16
CA GLU A 146 12.97 -6.67 -9.28
C GLU A 146 12.98 -5.18 -8.93
N SER A 147 12.44 -4.31 -9.79
CA SER A 147 12.34 -2.86 -9.55
C SER A 147 11.22 -2.44 -8.58
N ILE A 148 10.43 -3.40 -8.09
CA ILE A 148 9.33 -3.19 -7.15
C ILE A 148 9.75 -3.77 -5.79
N GLU A 149 9.85 -2.90 -4.80
CA GLU A 149 10.31 -3.24 -3.46
C GLU A 149 9.21 -2.99 -2.44
N PHE A 150 9.07 -3.93 -1.52
CA PHE A 150 8.19 -3.82 -0.36
C PHE A 150 9.07 -3.78 0.88
N MET A 151 8.88 -2.78 1.74
CA MET A 151 9.70 -2.61 2.94
C MET A 151 8.91 -2.05 4.11
N GLY A 152 9.28 -2.48 5.31
CA GLY A 152 8.70 -1.93 6.54
C GLY A 152 9.18 -0.49 6.79
N LEU A 153 8.56 0.19 7.75
CA LEU A 153 8.89 1.58 8.07
C LEU A 153 10.35 1.73 8.54
N ASP A 154 10.85 0.82 9.38
CA ASP A 154 12.24 0.80 9.84
C ASP A 154 13.23 0.63 8.68
N GLU A 155 12.99 -0.36 7.82
CA GLU A 155 13.85 -0.63 6.67
C GLU A 155 13.88 0.55 5.70
N PHE A 156 12.74 1.19 5.48
CA PHE A 156 12.65 2.43 4.70
C PHE A 156 13.48 3.56 5.33
N MET A 157 13.42 3.72 6.65
CA MET A 157 14.19 4.72 7.37
C MET A 157 15.71 4.48 7.30
N GLU A 158 16.14 3.24 7.18
CA GLU A 158 17.55 2.86 7.07
C GLU A 158 18.11 2.97 5.64
N LYS A 159 17.31 2.64 4.62
CA LYS A 159 17.80 2.42 3.25
C LYS A 159 17.58 3.59 2.30
N GLU A 160 16.58 4.44 2.54
CA GLU A 160 16.15 5.46 1.59
C GLU A 160 16.29 6.88 2.15
N GLU A 161 16.38 7.87 1.26
CA GLU A 161 16.56 9.28 1.63
C GLU A 161 15.24 9.97 2.00
N TRP A 162 14.51 9.40 2.95
CA TRP A 162 13.17 9.84 3.38
C TRP A 162 13.13 11.26 3.97
N TRP A 163 14.23 11.70 4.58
CA TRP A 163 14.36 13.00 5.26
C TRP A 163 14.26 14.20 4.30
N LYS A 164 14.22 13.95 2.99
CA LYS A 164 13.89 14.96 1.98
C LYS A 164 12.40 15.33 1.96
N TYR A 165 11.55 14.44 2.47
CA TYR A 165 10.10 14.50 2.28
C TYR A 165 9.30 14.49 3.59
N LEU A 166 9.85 13.86 4.64
CA LEU A 166 9.17 13.68 5.92
C LEU A 166 10.00 14.19 7.08
N ASP A 167 9.29 14.66 8.11
CA ASP A 167 9.86 15.00 9.40
C ASP A 167 10.08 13.72 10.24
N ALA A 168 11.18 13.70 10.99
CA ALA A 168 11.52 12.54 11.83
C ALA A 168 10.50 12.31 12.95
N GLU A 169 9.86 13.37 13.45
CA GLU A 169 8.84 13.29 14.49
C GLU A 169 7.59 12.55 13.99
N ASP A 170 7.13 12.86 12.77
CA ASP A 170 5.99 12.18 12.15
C ASP A 170 6.25 10.67 11.99
N LEU A 171 7.47 10.30 11.56
CA LEU A 171 7.84 8.90 11.39
C LEU A 171 7.88 8.15 12.72
N GLU A 172 8.41 8.76 13.78
CA GLU A 172 8.42 8.14 15.10
C GLU A 172 6.99 7.95 15.63
N ASP A 173 6.11 8.93 15.42
CA ASP A 173 4.68 8.81 15.75
C ASP A 173 4.03 7.66 14.99
N TRP A 174 4.36 7.47 13.70
CA TRP A 174 3.83 6.36 12.91
C TRP A 174 4.30 4.99 13.42
N LYS A 175 5.55 4.89 13.90
CA LYS A 175 6.06 3.67 14.52
C LYS A 175 5.29 3.35 15.79
N VAL A 176 5.11 4.33 16.67
CA VAL A 176 4.32 4.18 17.91
C VAL A 176 2.89 3.74 17.60
N MET A 177 2.25 4.31 16.57
CA MET A 177 0.91 3.90 16.15
C MET A 177 0.88 2.47 15.60
N THR A 178 1.87 2.08 14.81
CA THR A 178 1.98 0.71 14.27
C THR A 178 2.09 -0.30 15.41
N ASP A 179 2.98 -0.04 16.37
CA ASP A 179 3.19 -0.90 17.53
C ASP A 179 1.92 -1.03 18.41
N ASP A 180 1.22 0.09 18.67
CA ASP A 180 -0.02 0.07 19.47
C ASP A 180 -1.12 -0.76 18.78
N VAL A 181 -1.24 -0.64 17.45
CA VAL A 181 -2.21 -1.41 16.67
C VAL A 181 -1.86 -2.91 16.72
N GLU A 182 -0.60 -3.28 16.49
CA GLU A 182 -0.15 -4.68 16.55
C GLU A 182 -0.37 -5.31 17.94
N GLN A 183 0.01 -4.60 19.01
CA GLN A 183 -0.14 -5.11 20.39
C GLN A 183 -1.62 -5.36 20.75
N ARG A 184 -2.52 -4.45 20.35
CA ARG A 184 -3.96 -4.61 20.60
C ARG A 184 -4.54 -5.85 19.92
N PHE A 185 -4.00 -6.25 18.77
CA PHE A 185 -4.45 -7.43 18.05
C PHE A 185 -3.79 -8.72 18.53
N ALA A 186 -2.51 -8.68 18.93
CA ALA A 186 -1.83 -9.81 19.56
C ALA A 186 -2.58 -10.26 20.84
N VAL A 187 -2.98 -9.32 21.70
CA VAL A 187 -3.73 -9.60 22.94
C VAL A 187 -5.11 -10.22 22.67
N LYS A 188 -5.77 -9.86 21.56
CA LYS A 188 -7.07 -10.44 21.19
C LYS A 188 -6.96 -11.87 20.65
N ALA A 189 -5.87 -12.21 19.95
CA ALA A 189 -5.62 -13.57 19.46
C ALA A 189 -5.41 -14.57 20.62
N GLU A 190 -4.75 -14.15 21.70
CA GLU A 190 -4.49 -15.00 22.86
C GLU A 190 -5.70 -15.19 23.79
N THR A 191 -6.62 -14.22 23.82
CA THR A 191 -7.76 -14.22 24.77
C THR A 191 -9.03 -14.88 24.25
N ASN A 192 -9.09 -15.28 22.96
CA ASN A 192 -10.30 -15.88 22.38
C ASN A 192 -10.04 -17.12 21.50
N PRO A 193 -9.50 -18.24 22.04
CA PRO A 193 -9.33 -19.49 21.29
C PRO A 193 -10.64 -20.28 21.08
N ALA A 194 -11.80 -19.77 21.53
CA ALA A 194 -13.05 -20.53 21.64
C ALA A 194 -14.03 -20.38 20.46
N ASP A 195 -13.86 -19.39 19.59
CA ASP A 195 -14.84 -19.10 18.52
C ASP A 195 -14.58 -19.86 17.20
N ASP A 196 -13.46 -20.58 17.05
CA ASP A 196 -13.16 -21.36 15.84
C ASP A 196 -13.78 -22.79 15.84
N LYS A 197 -14.77 -23.08 16.72
CA LYS A 197 -15.36 -24.42 16.87
C LYS A 197 -16.82 -24.61 16.45
N GLU A 198 -17.52 -23.57 15.97
CA GLU A 198 -18.94 -23.70 15.58
C GLU A 198 -19.19 -23.46 14.08
N VAL A 199 -18.44 -24.11 13.18
CA VAL A 199 -18.90 -24.32 11.79
C VAL A 199 -18.41 -25.67 11.26
N MET A 200 -18.78 -26.77 11.93
CA MET A 200 -18.70 -28.13 11.34
C MET A 200 -19.79 -29.05 11.88
N ASP A 201 -20.99 -28.53 12.11
CA ASP A 201 -22.20 -29.35 12.27
C ASP A 201 -23.43 -28.51 11.89
N ALA A 202 -23.71 -28.39 10.59
CA ALA A 202 -25.00 -27.99 10.04
C ALA A 202 -25.17 -28.58 8.63
#